data_AF-A0A7G1IST7-F1
#
_entry.id   AF-A0A7G1IST7-F1
#
_cell.length_a   1.000
_cell.length_b   1.000
_cell.length_c   1.000
_cell.angle_alpha   90.00
_cell.angle_beta   90.00
_cell.angle_gamma   90.00
#
_symmetry.space_group_name_H-M   'P 1'
#
loop_
_entity.id
_entity.type
_entity.pdbx_description
1 polymer ?
#
loop_
_entity_poly.entity_id
_entity_poly.type
_entity_poly.pdbx_seq_one_letter_code
_entity_poly.pdbx_strand_id
1 'polypeptide(L)'
;MRVPVFTGHCLSINAEFARPLSPEQARRLLDGAPGVKVVDVPTPLAAAGVDESLVGRIRNDPGVPGGRGLALFIAGTTCARVRR
;
A
#
# COMPACT_ATOMS: atom_id res chain seq x y z
N MET A 1 5.36 -0.23 -15.61
CA MET A 1 4.24 -0.29 -16.57
C MET A 1 3.58 1.09 -16.61
N ARG A 2 3.16 1.59 -17.78
CA ARG A 2 2.34 2.82 -17.88
C ARG A 2 0.89 2.42 -18.17
N VAL A 3 -0.05 3.13 -17.56
CA VAL A 3 -1.50 2.94 -17.69
C VAL A 3 -2.16 4.31 -17.88
N PRO A 4 -3.31 4.39 -18.58
CA PRO A 4 -3.94 5.67 -18.94
C PRO A 4 -4.67 6.31 -17.74
N VAL A 5 -3.90 6.81 -16.77
CA VAL A 5 -4.38 7.61 -15.64
C VAL A 5 -3.69 8.98 -15.67
N PHE A 6 -4.42 10.05 -15.36
CA PHE A 6 -3.87 11.42 -15.38
C PHE A 6 -2.81 11.65 -14.30
N THR A 7 -3.06 11.17 -13.08
CA THR A 7 -2.14 11.24 -11.95
C THR A 7 -2.35 10.03 -11.04
N GLY A 8 -1.32 9.69 -10.28
CA GLY A 8 -1.32 8.57 -9.35
C GLY A 8 -0.51 7.38 -9.88
N HIS A 9 0.35 6.84 -9.02
CA HIS A 9 1.06 5.59 -9.25
C HIS A 9 0.50 4.50 -8.35
N CYS A 10 0.42 3.29 -8.90
CA CYS A 10 0.03 2.12 -8.16
C CYS A 10 1.13 1.07 -8.17
N LEU A 11 1.29 0.38 -7.04
CA LEU A 11 2.24 -0.71 -6.88
C LEU A 11 1.51 -1.93 -6.33
N SER A 12 1.68 -3.07 -7.01
CA SER A 12 1.37 -4.38 -6.45
C SER A 12 2.68 -4.94 -5.91
N ILE A 13 2.73 -5.19 -4.60
CA ILE A 13 3.96 -5.58 -3.90
C ILE A 13 3.73 -6.92 -3.23
N ASN A 14 4.64 -7.86 -3.48
CA ASN A 14 4.81 -9.05 -2.67
C ASN A 14 6.09 -8.83 -1.83
N ALA A 15 5.94 -8.82 -0.51
CA ALA A 15 7.02 -8.57 0.43
C ALA A 15 7.24 -9.79 1.32
N GLU A 16 8.49 -10.25 1.39
CA GLU A 16 8.94 -11.26 2.36
C GLU A 16 9.63 -10.58 3.53
N PHE A 17 9.33 -11.04 4.75
CA PHE A 17 9.90 -10.55 5.98
C PHE A 17 10.77 -11.61 6.67
N ALA A 18 11.70 -11.17 7.52
CA ALA A 18 12.56 -12.09 8.29
C ALA A 18 11.79 -12.92 9.34
N ARG A 19 10.61 -12.44 9.77
CA ARG A 19 9.75 -13.09 10.77
C ARG A 19 8.30 -13.10 10.27
N PRO A 20 7.45 -14.04 10.75
CA PRO A 20 6.05 -14.07 10.36
C PRO A 20 5.34 -12.76 10.66
N LEU A 21 4.48 -12.31 9.74
CA LEU A 21 3.70 -11.08 9.88
C LEU A 21 2.31 -11.31 9.30
N SER A 22 1.27 -11.29 10.14
CA SER A 22 -0.11 -11.50 9.68
C SER A 22 -0.67 -10.24 8.98
N PRO A 23 -1.69 -10.38 8.11
CA PRO A 23 -2.32 -9.24 7.46
C PRO A 23 -2.96 -8.28 8.47
N GLU A 24 -3.57 -8.80 9.53
CA GLU A 24 -4.20 -8.01 10.60
C GLU A 24 -3.16 -7.26 11.43
N GLN A 25 -2.00 -7.87 11.67
CA GLN A 25 -0.89 -7.19 12.31
C GLN A 25 -0.32 -6.09 11.41
N ALA A 26 -0.12 -6.38 10.12
CA ALA A 26 0.35 -5.40 9.14
C ALA A 26 -0.62 -4.21 9.02
N ARG A 27 -1.94 -4.47 8.96
CA ARG A 27 -2.99 -3.44 8.97
C ARG A 27 -2.85 -2.51 10.16
N ARG A 28 -2.74 -3.07 11.37
CA ARG A 28 -2.57 -2.30 12.63
C ARG A 28 -1.31 -1.45 12.64
N LEU A 29 -0.19 -1.96 12.13
CA LEU A 29 1.07 -1.21 12.04
C LEU A 29 0.96 -0.05 11.04
N LEU A 30 0.30 -0.28 9.90
CA LEU A 30 0.12 0.72 8.84
C LEU A 30 -0.92 1.78 9.22
N ASP A 31 -1.96 1.44 10.00
CA ASP A 31 -2.96 2.39 10.50
C ASP A 31 -2.34 3.51 11.34
N GLY A 32 -1.24 3.22 12.06
CA GLY A 32 -0.52 4.18 12.88
C GLY A 32 0.65 4.88 12.16
N ALA A 33 0.94 4.51 10.91
CA ALA A 33 2.11 5.04 10.21
C ALA A 33 1.85 6.45 9.64
N PRO A 34 2.74 7.43 9.87
CA PRO A 34 2.58 8.77 9.33
C PRO A 34 2.65 8.75 7.79
N GLY A 35 1.73 9.46 7.14
CA GLY A 35 1.65 9.52 5.69
C GLY A 35 1.11 8.26 5.03
N VAL A 36 0.56 7.32 5.80
CA VAL A 36 -0.12 6.12 5.30
C VAL A 36 -1.59 6.20 5.67
N LYS A 37 -2.46 5.89 4.70
CA LYS A 37 -3.88 5.69 4.96
C LYS A 37 -4.29 4.33 4.47
N VAL A 38 -4.82 3.56 5.39
CA VAL A 38 -5.23 2.20 5.12
C VAL A 38 -6.69 2.19 4.63
N VAL A 39 -6.91 1.60 3.47
CA VAL A 39 -8.22 1.52 2.79
C VAL A 39 -8.45 0.11 2.24
N ASP A 40 -9.69 -0.23 1.88
CA ASP A 40 -9.98 -1.57 1.38
C ASP A 40 -9.52 -1.76 -0.07
N VAL A 41 -9.82 -0.77 -0.93
CA VAL A 41 -9.46 -0.77 -2.34
C VAL A 41 -8.76 0.56 -2.69
N PRO A 42 -7.41 0.60 -2.67
CA PRO A 42 -6.68 1.79 -3.09
C PRO A 42 -6.87 2.02 -4.59
N THR A 43 -7.16 3.26 -4.98
CA THR A 43 -7.30 3.65 -6.39
C THR A 43 -6.49 4.90 -6.69
N PRO A 44 -5.96 5.06 -7.91
CA PRO A 44 -5.22 6.27 -8.28
C PRO A 44 -6.10 7.52 -8.22
N LEU A 45 -7.40 7.39 -8.51
CA LEU A 45 -8.37 8.48 -8.39
C LEU A 45 -8.51 8.96 -6.94
N ALA A 46 -8.63 8.03 -5.98
CA ALA A 46 -8.74 8.39 -4.56
C ALA A 46 -7.42 8.95 -3.99
N ALA A 47 -6.27 8.56 -4.56
CA ALA A 47 -4.97 9.07 -4.15
C ALA A 47 -4.66 10.46 -4.75
N ALA A 48 -5.39 10.90 -5.78
CA ALA A 48 -5.10 12.16 -6.46
C ALA A 48 -5.27 13.38 -5.53
N GLY A 49 -4.19 14.14 -5.33
CA GLY A 49 -4.19 15.35 -4.51
C GLY A 49 -4.18 15.11 -2.99
N VAL A 50 -4.03 13.86 -2.57
CA VAL A 50 -3.88 13.44 -1.17
C VAL A 50 -2.39 13.13 -0.93
N ASP A 51 -1.84 13.60 0.20
CA ASP A 51 -0.41 13.43 0.50
C ASP A 51 -0.12 11.99 1.00
N GLU A 52 -1.12 11.33 1.57
CA GLU A 52 -0.99 9.97 2.11
C GLU A 52 -0.90 8.90 1.02
N SER A 53 -0.07 7.88 1.27
CA SER A 53 -0.07 6.64 0.50
C SER A 53 -1.25 5.77 0.92
N LEU A 54 -2.14 5.48 -0.02
CA LEU A 54 -3.28 4.60 0.21
C LEU A 54 -2.82 3.14 0.12
N VAL A 55 -2.96 2.38 1.20
CA VAL A 55 -2.53 0.97 1.27
C VAL A 55 -3.72 0.06 1.55
N GLY A 56 -3.81 -1.06 0.84
CA GLY A 56 -4.93 -1.97 0.98
C GLY A 56 -4.68 -3.32 0.35
N ARG A 57 -5.74 -4.13 0.29
CA ARG A 57 -5.70 -5.50 -0.24
C ARG A 57 -4.59 -6.37 0.38
N ILE A 58 -4.27 -6.12 1.65
CA ILE A 58 -3.23 -6.82 2.40
C ILE A 58 -3.70 -8.26 2.63
N ARG A 59 -2.90 -9.23 2.20
CA ARG A 59 -3.17 -10.66 2.32
C ARG A 59 -1.87 -11.43 2.51
N ASN A 60 -1.97 -12.65 3.03
CA ASN A 60 -0.83 -13.55 3.00
C ASN A 60 -0.43 -13.89 1.57
N ASP A 61 0.87 -13.94 1.35
CA ASP A 61 1.44 -14.50 0.13
C ASP A 61 1.77 -15.99 0.35
N PRO A 62 1.05 -16.92 -0.29
CA PRO A 62 1.32 -18.35 -0.15
C PRO A 62 2.65 -18.79 -0.76
N GLY A 63 3.29 -17.94 -1.58
CA GLY A 63 4.62 -18.22 -2.14
C GLY A 63 5.75 -18.20 -1.11
N VAL A 64 5.52 -17.62 0.07
CA VAL A 64 6.52 -17.52 1.13
C VAL A 64 6.13 -18.41 2.32
N PRO A 65 6.94 -19.42 2.68
CA PRO A 65 6.64 -20.30 3.80
C PRO A 65 6.57 -19.59 5.16
N GLY A 66 5.85 -20.20 6.10
CA GLY A 66 5.86 -19.78 7.51
C GLY A 66 5.16 -18.44 7.78
N GLY A 67 4.24 -18.00 6.91
CA GLY A 67 3.48 -16.77 7.13
C GLY A 67 4.34 -15.50 7.12
N ARG A 68 5.49 -15.55 6.43
CA ARG A 68 6.42 -14.41 6.31
C ARG A 68 6.21 -13.57 5.06
N GLY A 69 5.30 -13.98 4.18
CA GLY A 69 4.99 -13.25 2.95
C GLY A 69 3.67 -12.50 3.05
N LEU A 70 3.67 -11.27 2.57
CA LEU A 70 2.46 -10.48 2.36
C LEU A 70 2.39 -9.99 0.92
N ALA A 71 1.19 -9.98 0.36
CA ALA A 71 0.88 -9.23 -0.83
C ALA A 71 0.00 -8.03 -0.45
N LEU A 72 0.34 -6.85 -0.96
CA LEU A 72 -0.39 -5.61 -0.73
C LEU A 72 -0.41 -4.74 -1.99
N PHE A 73 -1.37 -3.81 -2.01
CA PHE A 73 -1.52 -2.83 -3.08
C PHE A 73 -1.42 -1.42 -2.52
N ILE A 74 -0.70 -0.56 -3.23
CA ILE A 74 -0.48 0.84 -2.86
C ILE A 74 -0.95 1.73 -4.01
N ALA A 75 -1.65 2.82 -3.69
CA ALA A 75 -1.91 3.93 -4.60
C ALA A 75 -1.44 5.23 -3.94
N GLY A 76 -0.62 6.02 -4.63
CA GLY A 76 -0.11 7.30 -4.13
C GLY A 76 -0.11 8.36 -5.22
N THR A 77 -0.18 9.63 -4.84
CA THR A 77 -0.05 10.73 -5.81
C THR A 77 1.40 10.91 -6.24
N THR A 78 1.62 11.17 -7.53
CA THR A 78 2.93 11.60 -8.05
C THR A 78 3.18 13.09 -7.72
N CYS A 79 2.11 13.87 -7.58
CA CYS A 79 2.17 15.29 -7.30
C CYS A 79 1.78 15.52 -5.83
N ALA A 80 2.71 15.26 -4.92
CA ALA A 80 2.53 15.60 -3.52
C ALA A 80 2.47 17.13 -3.36
N ARG A 81 1.65 17.64 -2.44
CA ARG A 81 1.60 19.07 -2.18
C ARG A 81 2.91 19.46 -1.51
N VAL A 82 3.72 20.32 -2.14
CA VAL A 82 4.89 20.92 -1.48
C VAL A 82 4.36 21.78 -0.34
N ARG A 83 4.45 21.27 0.90
CA ARG A 83 4.16 22.05 2.10
C ARG A 83 5.30 23.06 2.26
N ARG A 84 4.97 24.35 2.20
CA ARG A 84 5.88 25.45 2.56
C ARG A 84 6.12 25.44 4.06
#